data_AF-A0A4Q3LZW9-F1
#
_entry.id   AF-A0A4Q3LZW9-F1
#
_cell.length_a   1.000
_cell.length_b   1.000
_cell.length_c   1.000
_cell.angle_alpha   90.00
_cell.angle_beta   90.00
_cell.angle_gamma   90.00
#
_symmetry.space_group_name_H-M   'P 1'
#
loop_
_entity.id
_entity.type
_entity.pdbx_description
1 polymer ?
#
loop_
_entity_poly.entity_id
_entity_poly.type
_entity_poly.pdbx_seq_one_letter_code
_entity_poly.pdbx_strand_id
1 'polypeptide(L)' 'MSLTVEILEMLDAHNVGAATHTVRSCSEPVALIELLEMLWSSGIDGAGDVIGAVLERLQQLRSAR' A
#
# COMPACT_ATOMS: atom_id res chain seq x y z
N MET A 1 -11.08 7.30 6.76
CA MET A 1 -10.40 6.06 7.16
C MET A 1 -8.92 6.22 6.82
N SER A 2 -8.01 5.64 7.61
CA SER A 2 -6.58 5.67 7.25
C SER A 2 -6.34 4.76 6.04
N LEU A 3 -5.33 5.08 5.23
CA LEU A 3 -4.90 4.26 4.09
C LEU A 3 -4.74 2.79 4.48
N THR A 4 -4.12 2.53 5.64
CA THR A 4 -3.91 1.17 6.15
C THR A 4 -5.20 0.39 6.32
N VAL A 5 -6.22 0.98 6.94
CA VAL A 5 -7.51 0.30 7.15
C VAL A 5 -8.17 -0.01 5.80
N GLU A 6 -8.20 0.96 4.90
CA GLU A 6 -8.79 0.80 3.57
C GLU A 6 -8.12 -0.32 2.77
N ILE A 7 -6.78 -0.39 2.79
CA ILE A 7 -6.03 -1.43 2.10
C ILE A 7 -6.25 -2.81 2.72
N LEU A 8 -6.30 -2.91 4.04
CA LEU A 8 -6.56 -4.19 4.71
C LEU A 8 -7.97 -4.72 4.40
N GLU A 9 -8.97 -3.85 4.35
CA GLU A 9 -10.34 -4.22 3.94
C GLU A 9 -10.39 -4.70 2.48
N MET A 10 -9.67 -4.03 1.57
CA MET A 10 -9.58 -4.46 0.18
C MET A 10 -8.89 -5.81 0.04
N LEU A 11 -7.84 -6.07 0.82
CA LEU A 11 -7.14 -7.35 0.82
C LEU A 11 -7.99 -8.48 1.41
N ASP A 12 -8.74 -8.23 2.49
CA ASP A 12 -9.71 -9.18 3.05
C ASP A 12 -10.80 -9.53 2.02
N ALA A 13 -11.26 -8.54 1.25
CA ALA A 13 -12.17 -8.73 0.11
C ALA A 13 -11.50 -9.32 -1.15
N HIS A 14 -10.23 -9.76 -1.07
CA HIS A 14 -9.43 -10.29 -2.18
C HIS A 14 -9.31 -9.35 -3.40
N ASN A 15 -9.49 -8.04 -3.18
CA ASN A 15 -9.44 -7.01 -4.20
C ASN A 15 -8.06 -6.33 -4.27
N VAL A 16 -7.04 -7.13 -4.60
CA VAL A 16 -5.64 -6.68 -4.73
C VAL A 16 -5.49 -5.56 -5.78
N GLY A 17 -6.31 -5.59 -6.84
CA GLY A 17 -6.32 -4.55 -7.87
C GLY A 17 -6.74 -3.18 -7.32
N ALA A 18 -7.80 -3.12 -6.52
CA ALA A 18 -8.20 -1.87 -5.87
C ALA A 18 -7.15 -1.40 -4.86
N ALA A 19 -6.61 -2.31 -4.04
CA ALA A 19 -5.58 -1.97 -3.05
C ALA A 19 -4.34 -1.33 -3.70
N THR A 20 -3.81 -1.96 -4.75
CA THR A 20 -2.65 -1.43 -5.49
C THR A 20 -2.94 -0.10 -6.17
N HIS A 21 -4.16 0.11 -6.69
CA HIS A 21 -4.58 1.38 -7.27
C HIS A 21 -4.65 2.52 -6.23
N THR A 22 -5.23 2.25 -5.06
CA THR A 22 -5.30 3.20 -3.95
C THR A 22 -3.90 3.59 -3.48
N VAL A 23 -2.99 2.61 -3.31
CA VAL A 23 -1.58 2.87 -2.97
C VAL A 23 -0.90 3.78 -3.98
N ARG A 24 -1.05 3.51 -5.29
CA ARG A 24 -0.42 4.33 -6.35
C ARG A 24 -0.93 5.77 -6.38
N SER A 25 -2.16 6.00 -5.90
CA SER A 25 -2.77 7.32 -5.84
C SER A 25 -2.38 8.11 -4.58
N CYS A 26 -1.83 7.44 -3.57
CA CYS A 26 -1.39 8.08 -2.34
C CYS A 26 -0.21 9.03 -2.59
N SER A 27 -0.30 10.26 -2.09
CA SER A 27 0.76 11.28 -2.15
C SER A 27 1.48 11.47 -0.82
N GLU A 28 1.05 10.78 0.24
CA GLU A 28 1.56 10.93 1.60
C GLU A 28 2.59 9.84 1.90
N PRO A 29 3.91 10.15 1.89
CA PRO A 29 4.95 9.13 2.07
C PRO A 29 4.93 8.50 3.46
N VAL A 30 4.47 9.21 4.49
CA VAL A 30 4.34 8.67 5.86
C VAL A 30 3.32 7.54 5.90
N ALA A 31 2.13 7.75 5.34
CA ALA A 31 1.08 6.73 5.28
C ALA A 31 1.53 5.48 4.50
N LEU A 32 2.31 5.66 3.43
CA LEU A 32 2.89 4.57 2.66
C LEU A 32 3.92 3.77 3.46
N ILE A 33 4.73 4.42 4.29
CA ILE A 33 5.71 3.74 5.17
C ILE A 33 4.99 2.95 6.27
N GLU A 34 4.00 3.55 6.93
CA GLU A 34 3.20 2.86 7.96
C GLU A 34 2.49 1.63 7.39
N LEU A 35 1.94 1.74 6.17
CA LEU A 35 1.35 0.61 5.46
C LEU A 35 2.38 -0.49 5.18
N LEU A 36 3.59 -0.12 4.74
CA LEU A 36 4.66 -1.08 4.45
C LEU A 36 5.03 -1.90 5.69
N GLU A 37 5.20 -1.24 6.85
CA GLU A 37 5.53 -1.90 8.11
C GLU A 37 4.47 -2.93 8.53
N MET A 38 3.19 -2.56 8.38
CA MET A 38 2.07 -3.44 8.65
C MET A 38 2.01 -4.65 7.71
N LEU A 39 2.11 -4.41 6.39
CA LEU A 39 2.01 -5.48 5.38
C LEU A 39 3.17 -6.48 5.45
N TRP A 40 4.38 -6.02 5.80
CA TRP A 40 5.55 -6.88 5.90
C TRP A 40 5.41 -7.96 6.98
N SER A 41 4.61 -7.69 8.02
CA SER A 41 4.42 -8.59 9.17
C SER A 41 3.09 -9.34 9.16
N SER A 42 2.20 -9.09 8.18
CA SER A 42 0.80 -9.53 8.26
C SER A 42 0.53 -10.94 7.72
N GLY A 43 1.36 -11.44 6.78
CA GLY A 43 1.13 -12.74 6.14
C GLY A 43 -0.16 -12.83 5.31
N ILE A 44 -0.76 -11.69 4.95
CA ILE A 44 -2.02 -11.63 4.19
C ILE A 44 -1.77 -11.98 2.72
N ASP A 45 -2.65 -12.80 2.13
CA ASP A 45 -2.63 -13.10 0.70
C ASP A 45 -2.80 -11.83 -0.14
N GLY A 46 -1.95 -11.66 -1.17
CA GLY A 46 -1.93 -10.44 -2.00
C GLY A 46 -1.19 -9.25 -1.39
N ALA A 47 -0.69 -9.34 -0.15
CA ALA A 47 0.13 -8.28 0.44
C ALA A 47 1.41 -7.99 -0.37
N GLY A 48 1.98 -9.01 -1.03
CA GLY A 48 3.18 -8.86 -1.85
C GLY A 48 3.02 -7.87 -3.01
N ASP A 49 1.88 -7.92 -3.71
CA ASP A 49 1.59 -7.00 -4.81
C ASP A 49 1.42 -5.56 -4.31
N VAL A 50 0.76 -5.40 -3.15
CA VAL A 50 0.57 -4.10 -2.51
C VAL A 50 1.89 -3.54 -2.00
N ILE A 51 2.77 -4.36 -1.40
CA ILE A 51 4.14 -3.98 -1.02
C ILE A 51 4.91 -3.47 -2.24
N GLY A 52 4.81 -4.18 -3.37
CA GLY A 52 5.43 -3.74 -4.63
C GLY A 52 4.93 -2.35 -5.06
N ALA A 53 3.63 -2.12 -5.01
CA ALA A 53 3.02 -0.81 -5.33
C ALA A 53 3.46 0.30 -4.36
N VAL A 54 3.61 -0.01 -3.06
CA VAL A 54 4.06 0.95 -2.04
C VAL A 54 5.50 1.38 -2.33
N LEU A 55 6.39 0.42 -2.60
CA LEU A 55 7.80 0.70 -2.90
C LEU A 55 7.95 1.51 -4.19
N GLU A 56 7.21 1.15 -5.25
CA GLU A 56 7.15 1.90 -6.51
C GLU A 56 6.73 3.36 -6.25
N ARG A 57 5.66 3.55 -5.46
CA ARG A 57 5.13 4.88 -5.19
C ARG A 57 6.09 5.74 -4.37
N LEU A 58 6.73 5.17 -3.35
CA LEU A 58 7.75 5.86 -2.56
C LEU A 58 8.94 6.30 -3.43
N GLN A 59 9.38 5.47 -4.39
CA GLN A 59 10.44 5.84 -5.33
C GLN A 59 10.04 6.99 -6.25
N GLN A 60 8.78 7.01 -6.73
CA GLN A 60 8.25 8.11 -7.54
C GLN A 60 8.21 9.42 -6.75
N LEU A 61 7.71 9.38 -5.51
CA LEU A 61 7.65 10.56 -4.64
C LEU A 61 9.05 11.10 -4.31
N ARG A 62 10.03 10.21 -4.15
CA ARG A 62 11.44 10.60 -3.97
C ARG A 62 12.01 11.28 -5.22
N SER A 63 11.69 10.77 -6.40
CA SER A 63 12.22 11.29 -7.67
C SER A 63 11.57 12.62 -8.09
N ALA A 64 10.39 12.94 -7.54
CA ALA A 64 9.69 14.20 -7.77
C ALA A 64 10.22 15.38 -6.92
N ARG A 65 11.23 15.12 -6.09
CA ARG A 65 11.87 16.10 -5.20
C ARG A 65 13.23 16.51 -5.72
#